data_AF-A0A4U5ZK27-F1
#
_entry.id   AF-A0A4U5ZK27-F1
#
_cell.length_a   1.000
_cell.length_b   1.000
_cell.length_c   1.000
_cell.angle_alpha   90.00
_cell.angle_beta   90.00
_cell.angle_gamma   90.00
#
_symmetry.space_group_name_H-M   'P 1'
#
loop_
_entity.id
_entity.type
_entity.pdbx_description
1 polymer ?
#
loop_
_entity_poly.entity_id
_entity_poly.type
_entity_poly.pdbx_seq_one_letter_code
_entity_poly.pdbx_strand_id
1 'polypeptide(L)' 'MRCERCKDIGWVCEAHPNKPWAGPKACHCGAAGMPCPSCNPVNDEEQEPDFVGVMKSVVVVHGKTVH' A
#
# COMPACT_ATOMS: atom_id res chain seq x y z
N MET A 1 -14.39 -14.63 1.26
CA MET A 1 -15.26 -13.45 1.46
C MET A 1 -15.20 -12.64 0.17
N ARG A 2 -16.34 -12.39 -0.50
CA ARG A 2 -16.37 -11.64 -1.76
C ARG A 2 -16.50 -10.16 -1.47
N CYS A 3 -15.56 -9.33 -1.89
CA CYS A 3 -15.65 -7.89 -1.70
C CYS A 3 -16.62 -7.29 -2.73
N GLU A 4 -17.80 -6.88 -2.29
CA GLU A 4 -18.82 -6.34 -3.20
C GLU A 4 -18.44 -5.01 -3.84
N ARG A 5 -17.53 -4.26 -3.20
CA ARG A 5 -17.08 -2.94 -3.62
C ARG A 5 -16.19 -3.01 -4.85
N CYS A 6 -15.14 -3.83 -4.78
CA CYS A 6 -14.19 -4.03 -5.87
C CYS A 6 -14.50 -5.26 -6.73
N LYS A 7 -15.53 -6.06 -6.39
CA LYS A 7 -15.86 -7.32 -7.08
C LYS A 7 -14.66 -8.28 -7.15
N ASP A 8 -13.96 -8.40 -6.02
CA ASP A 8 -12.76 -9.24 -5.84
C ASP A 8 -11.53 -8.82 -6.66
N ILE A 9 -11.52 -7.64 -7.32
CA ILE A 9 -10.36 -7.18 -8.08
C ILE A 9 -9.30 -6.47 -7.22
N GLY A 10 -9.64 -6.08 -5.99
CA GLY A 10 -8.74 -5.37 -5.07
C GLY A 10 -8.57 -3.87 -5.32
N TRP A 11 -9.24 -3.31 -6.33
CA TRP A 11 -9.13 -1.91 -6.75
C TRP A 11 -10.51 -1.28 -6.99
N VAL A 12 -10.65 -0.01 -6.64
CA VAL A 12 -11.85 0.80 -6.88
C VAL A 12 -11.49 2.05 -7.66
N CYS A 13 -12.46 2.65 -8.32
CA CYS A 13 -12.24 3.91 -9.02
C CYS A 13 -11.99 5.05 -8.01
N GLU A 14 -10.96 5.87 -8.23
CA GLU A 14 -10.62 6.98 -7.33
C GLU A 14 -11.74 8.03 -7.25
N ALA A 15 -12.36 8.37 -8.39
CA ALA A 15 -13.51 9.28 -8.43
C ALA A 15 -14.81 8.64 -7.89
N HIS A 16 -14.92 7.31 -7.90
CA HIS A 16 -16.10 6.58 -7.46
C HIS A 16 -15.70 5.34 -6.62
N PRO A 17 -15.38 5.51 -5.32
CA PRO A 17 -14.81 4.44 -4.48
C PRO A 17 -15.73 3.22 -4.24
N ASN A 18 -16.99 3.31 -4.68
CA ASN A 18 -17.97 2.22 -4.61
C ASN A 18 -18.08 1.42 -5.91
N LYS A 19 -17.30 1.77 -6.94
CA LYS A 19 -17.25 1.07 -8.21
C LYS A 19 -15.88 0.41 -8.40
N PRO A 20 -15.82 -0.81 -8.95
CA PRO A 20 -14.55 -1.41 -9.32
C PRO A 20 -13.84 -0.53 -10.37
N TRP A 21 -12.52 -0.48 -10.30
CA TRP A 21 -11.71 0.25 -11.27
C TRP A 21 -11.69 -0.44 -12.64
N ALA A 22 -11.58 -1.76 -12.65
CA ALA A 22 -11.44 -2.58 -13.85
C ALA A 22 -12.50 -3.69 -13.95
N GLY A 23 -12.62 -4.27 -15.15
CA GLY A 23 -13.51 -5.39 -15.44
C GLY A 23 -14.91 -4.99 -15.97
N PRO A 24 -15.80 -5.98 -16.17
CA PRO A 24 -17.10 -5.76 -16.83
C PRO A 24 -18.08 -4.85 -16.08
N LYS A 25 -17.83 -4.60 -14.80
CA LYS A 25 -18.66 -3.74 -13.94
C LYS A 25 -17.92 -2.46 -13.53
N ALA A 26 -16.81 -2.14 -14.21
CA ALA A 26 -15.98 -0.99 -13.92
C ALA A 26 -16.75 0.33 -13.96
N CYS A 27 -16.19 1.36 -13.35
CA CYS A 27 -16.79 2.69 -13.38
C CYS A 27 -16.86 3.30 -14.79
N HIS A 28 -15.93 2.95 -15.69
CA HIS A 28 -15.80 3.48 -17.06
C HIS A 28 -15.70 5.02 -17.18
N CYS A 29 -15.47 5.75 -16.08
CA CYS A 29 -15.37 7.21 -16.09
C CYS A 29 -13.99 7.76 -16.51
N GLY A 30 -13.00 6.88 -16.71
CA GLY A 30 -11.63 7.27 -17.10
C GLY A 30 -10.72 7.73 -15.96
N ALA A 31 -11.23 7.84 -14.73
CA ALA A 31 -10.39 8.13 -13.56
C ALA A 31 -9.47 6.96 -13.20
N ALA A 32 -8.38 7.27 -12.48
CA ALA A 32 -7.42 6.28 -12.01
C ALA A 32 -8.03 5.30 -10.98
N GLY A 33 -7.28 4.24 -10.70
CA GLY A 33 -7.64 3.23 -9.71
C GLY A 33 -6.95 3.52 -8.39
N MET A 34 -7.64 3.25 -7.29
CA MET A 34 -7.08 3.23 -5.95
C MET A 34 -7.28 1.86 -5.29
N PRO A 35 -6.39 1.43 -4.39
CA PRO A 35 -6.55 0.20 -3.62
C PRO A 35 -7.89 0.17 -2.89
N CYS A 36 -8.55 -0.99 -2.87
CA CYS A 36 -9.86 -1.11 -2.25
C CYS A 36 -9.73 -1.00 -0.71
N PRO A 37 -10.29 0.03 -0.07
CA PRO A 37 -10.09 0.26 1.36
C PRO A 37 -10.70 -0.85 2.26
N SER A 38 -11.57 -1.70 1.69
CA SER A 38 -12.25 -2.77 2.43
C SER A 38 -11.52 -4.11 2.40
N CYS A 39 -10.73 -4.40 1.36
CA CYS A 39 -10.09 -5.71 1.20
C CYS A 39 -8.63 -5.66 0.75
N ASN A 40 -8.17 -4.49 0.33
CA ASN A 40 -6.79 -4.20 -0.04
C ASN A 40 -6.42 -2.84 0.59
N PRO A 41 -6.50 -2.68 1.92
CA PRO A 41 -6.06 -1.46 2.57
C PRO A 41 -4.56 -1.30 2.34
N VAL A 42 -4.13 -0.13 1.89
CA VAL A 42 -2.72 0.25 1.97
C VAL A 42 -2.45 0.60 3.42
N ASN A 43 -1.66 -0.24 4.10
CA ASN A 43 -1.11 0.12 5.39
C ASN A 43 0.07 1.05 5.11
N ASP A 44 -0.08 2.34 5.40
CA ASP A 44 1.04 3.30 5.36
C ASP A 44 2.16 2.97 6.40
N GLU A 45 1.97 1.92 7.20
CA GLU A 45 2.86 1.49 8.30
C GLU A 45 4.12 0.73 7.84
N GLU A 46 4.31 0.41 6.55
CA GLU A 46 5.53 -0.25 6.06
C GLU A 46 6.71 0.70 5.75
N GLN A 47 6.61 1.98 6.11
CA GLN A 47 7.74 2.93 6.01
C GLN A 47 8.02 3.69 7.30
N GLU A 48 8.12 2.99 8.43
CA GLU A 48 9.11 3.40 9.42
C GLU A 48 10.33 2.51 9.17
N PRO A 49 11.35 2.96 8.41
CA PRO A 49 12.60 2.22 8.41
C PRO A 49 13.03 2.06 9.86
N ASP A 50 13.43 0.85 10.26
CA ASP A 50 14.06 0.62 11.55
C ASP A 50 15.36 1.45 11.60
N PHE A 51 15.24 2.71 12.05
CA PHE A 51 16.36 3.61 12.22
C PHE A 51 17.38 3.04 13.22
N VAL A 52 16.96 2.14 14.14
CA VAL A 52 17.83 1.47 15.11
C VAL A 52 18.73 0.44 14.41
N GLY A 53 18.22 -0.27 13.40
CA GLY A 53 19.00 -1.19 12.56
C GLY A 53 20.04 -0.45 11.70
N VAL A 54 19.66 0.67 11.08
CA VAL A 54 20.53 1.47 10.20
C VAL A 54 21.73 2.05 10.96
N MET A 55 21.52 2.57 12.17
CA MET A 55 22.61 3.16 12.97
C MET A 55 23.64 2.12 13.45
N LYS A 56 23.23 0.86 13.68
CA LYS A 56 24.16 -0.21 14.06
C LYS A 56 25.11 -0.58 12.92
N SER A 57 24.65 -0.53 11.68
CA SER A 57 25.49 -0.84 10.51
C SER A 57 26.57 0.23 10.27
N VAL A 58 26.29 1.51 10.52
CA VAL A 58 27.27 2.61 10.29
C VAL A 58 28.41 2.57 11.29
N VAL A 59 28.16 2.21 12.55
CA VAL A 59 29.21 2.15 13.60
C VAL A 59 30.23 1.04 13.32
N VAL A 60 29.82 -0.05 12.66
CA VAL A 60 30.70 -1.21 12.38
C VAL A 60 31.63 -0.95 11.19
N VAL A 61 31.27 -0.09 10.24
CA VAL A 61 32.07 0.13 9.01
C VAL A 61 33.30 1.01 9.26
N HIS A 62 33.38 1.76 10.37
CA HIS A 62 34.52 2.63 10.69
C HIS A 62 35.43 2.15 11.83
N GLY A 63 35.37 0.88 12.22
CA GLY A 63 36.48 0.20 12.89
C GLY A 63 37.01 0.82 14.19
N LYS A 64 36.18 1.54 14.95
CA LYS A 64 36.52 1.99 16.31
C LYS A 64 35.39 1.69 17.28
N THR A 65 35.54 0.57 17.98
CA THR A 65 34.82 0.27 19.21
C THR A 65 35.13 1.35 20.24
N VAL A 66 34.13 2.11 20.67
CA VAL A 66 34.24 2.99 21.84
C VAL A 66 33.77 2.21 23.07
N HIS A 67 34.69 1.91 23.97
CA HIS A 67 34.42 1.60 25.38
C HIS A 67 34.48 2.90 26.17
#